data_AF-A0A936HRM5-F1
#
_entry.id   AF-A0A936HRM5-F1
#
_cell.length_a   1.000
_cell.length_b   1.000
_cell.length_c   1.000
_cell.angle_alpha   90.00
_cell.angle_beta   90.00
_cell.angle_gamma   90.00
#
_symmetry.space_group_name_H-M   'P 1'
#
loop_
_entity.id
_entity.type
_entity.pdbx_description
1 polymer ?
#
loop_
_entity_poly.entity_id
_entity_poly.type
_entity_poly.pdbx_seq_one_letter_code
_entity_poly.pdbx_strand_id
1 'polypeptide(L)'
;MQEQNDHVQTEFEDPSEGYDEAEELTPFDRFVKVVTNPTLAFSGLVGGKGNMKTVWWGIVITLVVSIASVVMISARPEAIAQIKKQQLEQLDKAVADGKMTQDQRDKTAEQMEMGMTPTAFLIIGMAGSLVMVFVLSIMCALIWLVIAKYLEPNAQEGLTFQASWATVLVSVMILNIGTIIGIVVLQFTGTLQTFSLAELIKPSNPILNSVLTVISRSISGGCWSPLSVSDRWLRPRG
;
A
#
# COMPACT_ATOMS: atom_id res chain seq x y z
N MET A 1 -36.64 -58.79 -10.76
CA MET A 1 -36.65 -57.64 -9.84
C MET A 1 -35.53 -57.85 -8.83
N GLN A 2 -34.41 -57.17 -9.03
CA GLN A 2 -33.37 -56.94 -8.03
C GLN A 2 -32.93 -55.50 -8.30
N GLU A 3 -33.54 -54.56 -7.60
CA GLU A 3 -33.22 -53.14 -7.73
C GLU A 3 -31.94 -52.82 -6.97
N GLN A 4 -31.06 -52.15 -7.71
CA GLN A 4 -29.78 -51.58 -7.34
C GLN A 4 -30.01 -50.48 -6.29
N ASN A 5 -29.52 -50.70 -5.06
CA ASN A 5 -29.64 -49.72 -3.98
C ASN A 5 -28.43 -48.78 -4.02
N ASP A 6 -28.55 -47.73 -4.81
CA ASP A 6 -27.57 -46.64 -4.95
C ASP A 6 -27.98 -45.51 -4.00
N HIS A 7 -27.56 -45.60 -2.73
CA HIS A 7 -27.67 -44.48 -1.80
C HIS A 7 -26.40 -43.63 -1.91
N VAL A 8 -26.38 -42.76 -2.92
CA VAL A 8 -25.53 -41.57 -2.92
C VAL A 8 -26.05 -40.64 -1.82
N GLN A 9 -25.49 -40.76 -0.62
CA GLN A 9 -25.56 -39.70 0.38
C GLN A 9 -24.70 -38.55 -0.12
N THR A 10 -25.33 -37.54 -0.73
CA THR A 10 -24.77 -36.18 -0.79
C THR A 10 -24.70 -35.65 0.64
N GLU A 11 -23.58 -35.92 1.30
CA GLU A 11 -23.18 -35.28 2.54
C GLU A 11 -22.88 -33.82 2.21
N PHE A 12 -23.86 -32.96 2.50
CA PHE A 12 -23.63 -31.53 2.57
C PHE A 12 -22.75 -31.30 3.79
N GLU A 13 -21.45 -31.17 3.53
CA GLU A 13 -20.43 -30.77 4.50
C GLU A 13 -20.85 -29.42 5.10
N ASP A 14 -21.12 -29.44 6.40
CA ASP A 14 -21.46 -28.26 7.21
C ASP A 14 -20.24 -27.31 7.21
N PRO A 15 -20.34 -26.08 6.69
CA PRO A 15 -19.20 -25.19 6.55
C PRO A 15 -18.74 -24.56 7.88
N SER A 16 -19.27 -25.01 9.03
CA SER A 16 -18.98 -24.43 10.34
C SER A 16 -17.90 -25.14 11.17
N GLU A 17 -17.39 -26.30 10.75
CA GLU A 17 -16.29 -26.99 11.45
C GLU A 17 -14.95 -26.81 10.73
N GLY A 18 -14.28 -25.69 10.99
CA GLY A 18 -12.93 -25.42 10.45
C GLY A 18 -12.15 -24.37 11.22
N TYR A 19 -12.46 -24.14 12.49
CA TYR A 19 -11.83 -23.10 13.32
C TYR A 19 -11.42 -23.63 14.69
N ASP A 20 -10.67 -24.73 14.73
CA ASP A 20 -9.89 -25.08 15.91
C ASP A 20 -8.60 -25.75 15.46
N GLU A 21 -7.60 -24.93 15.18
CA GLU A 21 -6.38 -24.88 15.95
C GLU A 21 -5.66 -23.61 15.52
N ALA A 22 -5.13 -22.85 16.49
CA ALA A 22 -4.23 -21.75 16.22
C ALA A 22 -2.92 -22.34 15.68
N GLU A 23 -2.93 -22.83 14.44
CA GLU A 23 -1.74 -23.13 13.68
C GLU A 23 -0.90 -21.85 13.76
N GLU A 24 0.28 -21.93 14.39
CA GLU A 24 1.27 -20.85 14.45
C GLU A 24 1.79 -20.63 13.03
N LEU A 25 0.92 -20.16 12.15
CA LEU A 25 1.24 -19.80 10.78
C LEU A 25 2.30 -18.72 10.90
N THR A 26 3.48 -19.05 10.38
CA THR A 26 4.58 -18.10 10.28
C THR A 26 4.06 -16.86 9.54
N PRO A 27 4.53 -15.65 9.88
CA PRO A 27 4.03 -14.41 9.27
C PRO A 27 4.02 -14.43 7.74
N PHE A 28 4.95 -15.19 7.14
CA PHE A 28 5.02 -15.42 5.71
C PHE A 28 3.90 -16.32 5.17
N ASP A 29 3.53 -17.40 5.88
CA ASP A 29 2.44 -18.27 5.46
C ASP A 29 1.09 -17.55 5.55
N ARG A 30 0.91 -16.69 6.56
CA ARG A 30 -0.23 -15.76 6.64
C ARG A 30 -0.26 -14.81 5.44
N PHE A 31 0.88 -14.25 5.04
CA PHE A 31 0.96 -13.39 3.87
C PHE A 31 0.62 -14.13 2.57
N VAL A 32 1.15 -15.34 2.37
CA VAL A 32 0.85 -16.16 1.19
C VAL A 32 -0.65 -16.52 1.16
N LYS A 33 -1.26 -16.83 2.30
CA LYS A 33 -2.71 -17.06 2.40
C LYS A 33 -3.52 -15.81 2.05
N VAL A 34 -3.09 -14.62 2.47
CA VAL A 34 -3.74 -13.34 2.11
C VAL A 34 -3.62 -13.04 0.61
N VAL A 35 -2.48 -13.38 0.00
CA VAL A 35 -2.26 -13.20 -1.45
C VAL A 35 -3.05 -14.22 -2.28
N THR A 36 -3.10 -15.48 -1.84
CA THR A 36 -3.78 -16.55 -2.57
C THR A 36 -5.30 -16.54 -2.38
N ASN A 37 -5.78 -16.11 -1.21
CA ASN A 37 -7.21 -16.06 -0.88
C ASN A 37 -7.59 -14.69 -0.28
N PRO A 38 -7.60 -13.62 -1.10
CA PRO A 38 -7.89 -12.27 -0.63
C PRO A 38 -9.29 -12.16 0.00
N THR A 39 -10.28 -12.89 -0.52
CA THR A 39 -11.65 -12.85 -0.01
C THR A 39 -11.75 -13.33 1.44
N LEU A 40 -11.00 -14.36 1.83
CA LEU A 40 -10.99 -14.87 3.22
C LEU A 40 -10.32 -13.90 4.18
N ALA A 41 -9.39 -13.06 3.70
CA ALA A 41 -8.77 -12.02 4.51
C ALA A 41 -9.76 -10.87 4.85
N PHE A 42 -10.78 -10.66 4.01
CA PHE A 42 -11.80 -9.63 4.20
C PHE A 42 -13.13 -10.16 4.77
N SER A 43 -13.40 -11.47 4.69
CA SER A 43 -14.64 -12.06 5.22
C SER A 43 -14.79 -11.83 6.73
N GLY A 44 -13.69 -11.80 7.49
CA GLY A 44 -13.69 -11.46 8.92
C GLY A 44 -14.12 -10.02 9.25
N LEU A 45 -14.28 -9.15 8.23
CA LEU A 45 -14.79 -7.79 8.39
C LEU A 45 -16.30 -7.68 8.10
N VAL A 46 -16.87 -8.63 7.35
CA VAL A 46 -18.27 -8.64 6.93
C VAL A 46 -19.01 -9.72 7.73
N GLY A 47 -19.87 -9.31 8.65
CA GLY A 47 -20.66 -10.23 9.51
C GLY A 47 -20.16 -10.36 10.95
N GLY A 48 -18.96 -9.88 11.27
CA GLY A 48 -18.50 -9.73 12.65
C GLY A 48 -19.20 -8.55 13.34
N LYS A 49 -19.72 -8.74 14.56
CA LYS A 49 -20.18 -7.66 15.45
C LYS A 49 -19.08 -6.60 15.54
N GLY A 50 -19.25 -5.53 14.78
CA GLY A 50 -18.41 -4.35 14.71
C GLY A 50 -16.97 -4.49 15.21
N ASN A 51 -16.01 -4.79 14.31
CA ASN A 51 -14.60 -4.85 14.67
C ASN A 51 -13.97 -3.44 14.78
N MET A 52 -14.50 -2.61 15.71
CA MET A 52 -14.06 -1.23 15.95
C MET A 52 -12.57 -1.18 16.33
N LYS A 53 -12.05 -2.27 16.91
CA LYS A 53 -10.62 -2.42 17.21
C LYS A 53 -9.78 -2.32 15.94
N THR A 54 -10.20 -2.97 14.84
CA THR A 54 -9.51 -2.88 13.54
C THR A 54 -9.50 -1.45 13.00
N VAL A 55 -10.61 -0.71 13.16
CA VAL A 55 -10.71 0.70 12.78
C VAL A 55 -9.70 1.55 13.58
N TRP A 56 -9.71 1.43 14.90
CA TRP A 56 -8.80 2.19 15.75
C TRP A 56 -7.33 1.88 15.49
N TRP A 57 -6.97 0.60 15.35
CA TRP A 57 -5.60 0.21 15.00
C TRP A 57 -5.21 0.70 13.61
N GLY A 58 -6.11 0.62 12.63
CA GLY A 58 -5.87 1.13 11.28
C GLY A 58 -5.61 2.63 11.27
N ILE A 59 -6.37 3.42 12.04
CA ILE A 59 -6.15 4.86 12.19
C ILE A 59 -4.79 5.14 12.84
N VAL A 60 -4.48 4.49 13.96
CA VAL A 60 -3.21 4.71 14.67
C VAL A 60 -2.01 4.38 13.79
N ILE A 61 -2.02 3.22 13.13
CA ILE A 61 -0.93 2.81 12.23
C ILE A 61 -0.79 3.78 11.06
N THR A 62 -1.90 4.15 10.42
CA THR A 62 -1.89 5.09 9.30
C THR A 62 -1.39 6.46 9.73
N LEU A 63 -1.78 6.92 10.91
CA LEU A 63 -1.33 8.20 11.44
C LEU A 63 0.16 8.20 11.74
N VAL A 64 0.68 7.15 12.38
CA VAL A 64 2.12 7.00 12.65
C VAL A 64 2.91 6.99 11.36
N VAL A 65 2.49 6.21 10.35
CA VAL A 65 3.16 6.15 9.04
C VAL A 65 3.09 7.51 8.33
N SER A 66 1.95 8.19 8.36
CA SER A 66 1.78 9.50 7.73
C SER A 66 2.66 10.57 8.39
N ILE A 67 2.72 10.62 9.72
CA ILE A 67 3.57 11.57 10.45
C ILE A 67 5.05 11.28 10.18
N ALA A 68 5.46 10.01 10.25
CA ALA A 68 6.82 9.60 9.93
C ALA A 68 7.20 9.98 8.49
N SER A 69 6.28 9.83 7.54
CA SER A 69 6.47 10.26 6.15
C SER A 69 6.73 11.76 6.05
N VAL A 70 5.88 12.59 6.66
CA VAL A 70 6.03 14.06 6.66
C VAL A 70 7.37 14.49 7.25
N VAL A 71 7.78 13.89 8.37
CA VAL A 71 9.07 14.19 9.02
C VAL A 71 10.25 13.77 8.15
N MET A 72 10.20 12.59 7.52
CA MET A 72 11.28 12.11 6.65
C MET A 72 11.43 12.95 5.38
N ILE A 73 10.32 13.41 4.81
CA ILE A 73 10.32 14.29 3.64
C ILE A 73 10.83 15.69 4.02
N SER A 74 10.37 16.25 5.13
CA SER A 74 10.75 17.60 5.54
C SER A 74 12.22 17.72 5.93
N ALA A 75 12.84 16.63 6.40
CA ALA A 75 14.27 16.55 6.67
C ALA A 75 15.13 16.68 5.39
N ARG A 76 14.55 16.60 4.18
CA ARG A 76 15.26 16.59 2.91
C ARG A 76 14.78 17.74 2.00
N PRO A 77 15.59 18.79 1.79
CA PRO A 77 15.18 19.92 0.95
C PRO A 77 14.95 19.52 -0.52
N GLU A 78 15.69 18.53 -1.03
CA GLU A 78 15.52 18.01 -2.39
C GLU A 78 14.14 17.37 -2.61
N ALA A 79 13.62 16.66 -1.61
CA ALA A 79 12.30 16.04 -1.69
C ALA A 79 11.20 17.12 -1.74
N ILE A 80 11.32 18.16 -0.92
CA ILE A 80 10.40 19.31 -0.94
C ILE A 80 10.44 20.01 -2.30
N ALA A 81 11.63 20.22 -2.87
CA ALA A 81 11.78 20.84 -4.19
C ALA A 81 11.11 20.01 -5.30
N GLN A 82 11.20 18.67 -5.23
CA GLN A 82 10.50 17.78 -6.16
C GLN A 82 8.98 17.90 -6.02
N ILE A 83 8.44 17.94 -4.78
CA ILE A 83 7.00 18.16 -4.54
C ILE A 83 6.57 19.50 -5.10
N LYS A 84 7.33 20.57 -4.82
CA LYS A 84 7.06 21.92 -5.34
C LYS A 84 6.95 21.91 -6.86
N LYS A 85 7.91 21.28 -7.53
CA LYS A 85 7.92 21.16 -8.99
C LYS A 85 6.69 20.41 -9.50
N GLN A 86 6.35 19.27 -8.90
CA GLN A 86 5.17 18.48 -9.28
C GLN A 86 3.87 19.27 -9.08
N GLN A 87 3.75 20.07 -8.03
CA GLN A 87 2.57 20.91 -7.80
C GLN A 87 2.49 22.06 -8.81
N LEU A 88 3.61 22.73 -9.11
CA LEU A 88 3.64 23.76 -10.17
C LEU A 88 3.24 23.19 -11.54
N GLU A 89 3.74 22.01 -11.91
CA GLU A 89 3.37 21.34 -13.15
C GLU A 89 1.87 21.01 -13.22
N GLN A 90 1.23 20.68 -12.09
CA GLN A 90 -0.21 20.46 -12.04
C GLN A 90 -1.00 21.75 -12.23
N LEU A 91 -0.53 22.88 -11.68
CA LEU A 91 -1.15 24.19 -11.89
C LEU A 91 -1.02 24.62 -13.35
N ASP A 92 0.16 24.46 -13.95
CA ASP A 92 0.38 24.78 -15.37
C ASP A 92 -0.53 23.94 -16.28
N LYS A 93 -0.72 22.65 -15.95
CA LYS A 93 -1.70 21.80 -16.64
C LYS A 93 -3.13 22.28 -16.45
N ALA A 94 -3.51 22.73 -15.25
CA ALA A 94 -4.85 23.26 -15.01
C ALA A 94 -5.12 24.54 -15.82
N VAL A 95 -4.10 25.38 -16.03
CA VAL A 95 -4.20 26.55 -16.92
C VAL A 95 -4.32 26.14 -18.38
N ALA A 96 -3.49 25.18 -18.83
CA ALA A 96 -3.56 24.65 -20.19
C ALA A 96 -4.94 24.00 -20.50
N ASP A 97 -5.50 23.30 -19.52
CA ASP A 97 -6.85 22.69 -19.58
C ASP A 97 -7.98 23.73 -19.48
N GLY A 98 -7.67 25.01 -19.27
CA GLY A 98 -8.66 26.08 -19.07
C GLY A 98 -9.43 26.00 -17.75
N LYS A 99 -9.03 25.14 -16.82
CA LYS A 99 -9.64 24.99 -15.48
C LYS A 99 -9.21 26.10 -14.52
N MET A 100 -8.16 26.83 -14.85
CA MET A 100 -7.57 27.89 -14.03
C MET A 100 -7.05 29.03 -14.93
N THR A 101 -7.15 30.28 -14.48
CA THR A 101 -6.53 31.43 -15.18
C THR A 101 -5.07 31.60 -14.75
N GLN A 102 -4.25 32.29 -15.57
CA GLN A 102 -2.86 32.57 -15.20
C GLN A 102 -2.75 33.35 -13.88
N ASP A 103 -3.59 34.36 -13.67
CA ASP A 103 -3.60 35.12 -12.42
C ASP A 103 -3.94 34.26 -11.19
N GLN A 104 -4.80 33.24 -11.35
CA GLN A 104 -5.11 32.30 -10.27
C GLN A 104 -3.93 31.38 -9.99
N ARG A 105 -3.27 30.89 -11.05
CA ARG A 105 -2.08 30.06 -10.93
C ARG A 105 -0.96 30.79 -10.21
N ASP A 106 -0.72 32.05 -10.54
CA ASP A 106 0.34 32.86 -9.90
C ASP A 106 0.05 33.10 -8.42
N LYS A 107 -1.20 33.43 -8.06
CA LYS A 107 -1.62 33.55 -6.66
C LYS A 107 -1.48 32.24 -5.89
N THR A 108 -1.84 31.11 -6.50
CA THR A 108 -1.69 29.79 -5.87
C THR A 108 -0.22 29.41 -5.72
N ALA A 109 0.61 29.71 -6.71
CA ALA A 109 2.05 29.48 -6.63
C ALA A 109 2.70 30.29 -5.49
N GLU A 110 2.34 31.56 -5.34
CA GLU A 110 2.83 32.41 -4.25
C GLU A 110 2.42 31.88 -2.86
N GLN A 111 1.16 31.49 -2.69
CA GLN A 111 0.69 30.85 -1.46
C GLN A 111 1.42 29.53 -1.16
N MET A 112 1.74 28.78 -2.21
CA MET A 112 2.47 27.53 -2.11
C MET A 112 3.92 27.74 -1.67
N GLU A 113 4.59 28.82 -2.11
CA GLU A 113 5.94 29.15 -1.64
C GLU A 113 5.97 29.38 -0.13
N MET A 114 4.93 30.02 0.41
CA MET A 114 4.80 30.26 1.85
C MET A 114 4.52 28.96 2.63
N GLY A 115 3.70 28.07 2.08
CA GLY A 115 3.34 26.77 2.70
C GLY A 115 4.39 25.67 2.56
N MET A 116 5.32 25.78 1.61
CA MET A 116 6.35 24.77 1.32
C MET A 116 7.71 25.03 1.99
N THR A 117 7.80 25.96 2.94
CA THR A 117 8.99 26.02 3.80
C THR A 117 9.09 24.71 4.61
N PRO A 118 10.29 24.19 4.92
CA PRO A 118 10.43 22.89 5.62
C PRO A 118 9.64 22.83 6.94
N THR A 119 9.64 23.92 7.70
CA THR A 119 8.90 24.02 8.97
C THR A 119 7.39 24.12 8.75
N ALA A 120 6.92 24.93 7.79
CA ALA A 120 5.49 25.03 7.49
C ALA A 120 4.96 23.70 6.93
N PHE A 121 5.70 23.05 6.02
CA PHE A 121 5.34 21.75 5.46
C PHE A 121 5.21 20.68 6.55
N LEU A 122 6.10 20.68 7.54
CA LEU A 122 6.02 19.77 8.68
C LEU A 122 4.78 20.01 9.54
N ILE A 123 4.49 21.27 9.90
CA ILE A 123 3.34 21.63 10.75
C ILE A 123 2.02 21.36 10.01
N ILE A 124 1.91 21.88 8.78
CA ILE A 124 0.72 21.71 7.92
C ILE A 124 0.54 20.25 7.56
N GLY A 125 1.62 19.51 7.28
CA GLY A 125 1.57 18.09 6.98
C GLY A 125 1.09 17.26 8.17
N MET A 126 1.56 17.54 9.39
CA MET A 126 1.08 16.85 10.58
C MET A 126 -0.38 17.20 10.91
N ALA A 127 -0.72 18.50 10.97
CA ALA A 127 -2.09 18.94 11.22
C ALA A 127 -3.05 18.42 10.13
N GLY A 128 -2.64 18.52 8.88
CA GLY A 128 -3.37 18.01 7.72
C GLY A 128 -3.55 16.50 7.78
N SER A 129 -2.53 15.73 8.16
CA SER A 129 -2.65 14.26 8.27
C SER A 129 -3.67 13.83 9.31
N LEU A 130 -3.73 14.50 10.46
CA LEU A 130 -4.69 14.20 11.53
C LEU A 130 -6.14 14.35 11.04
N VAL A 131 -6.42 15.45 10.35
CA VAL A 131 -7.75 15.78 9.85
C VAL A 131 -8.07 14.95 8.61
N MET A 132 -7.16 14.89 7.63
CA MET A 132 -7.41 14.25 6.34
C MET A 132 -7.58 12.73 6.44
N VAL A 133 -6.82 12.04 7.30
CA VAL A 133 -6.99 10.59 7.48
C VAL A 133 -8.40 10.28 8.00
N PHE A 134 -8.90 11.08 8.94
CA PHE A 134 -10.24 10.88 9.48
C PHE A 134 -11.33 11.23 8.46
N VAL A 135 -11.24 12.41 7.84
CA VAL A 135 -12.23 12.88 6.85
C VAL A 135 -12.27 11.98 5.62
N LEU A 136 -11.12 11.66 5.02
CA LEU A 136 -11.07 10.82 3.82
C LEU A 136 -11.51 9.38 4.12
N SER A 137 -11.14 8.81 5.28
CA SER A 137 -11.56 7.43 5.60
C SER A 137 -13.06 7.31 5.74
N ILE A 138 -13.71 8.29 6.39
CA ILE A 138 -15.18 8.34 6.51
C ILE A 138 -15.82 8.59 5.15
N MET A 139 -15.31 9.55 4.37
CA MET A 139 -15.83 9.86 3.05
C MET A 139 -15.76 8.65 2.11
N CYS A 140 -14.63 7.95 2.05
CA CYS A 140 -14.46 6.73 1.27
C CYS A 140 -15.37 5.59 1.77
N ALA A 141 -15.54 5.44 3.09
CA ALA A 141 -16.44 4.43 3.66
C ALA A 141 -17.90 4.70 3.26
N LEU A 142 -18.33 5.97 3.27
CA LEU A 142 -19.66 6.37 2.82
C LEU A 142 -19.86 6.13 1.33
N ILE A 143 -18.87 6.48 0.49
CA ILE A 143 -18.93 6.22 -0.95
C ILE A 143 -19.09 4.72 -1.21
N TRP A 144 -18.28 3.88 -0.57
CA TRP A 144 -18.39 2.42 -0.72
C TRP A 144 -19.72 1.86 -0.21
N LEU A 145 -20.24 2.40 0.88
CA LEU A 145 -21.55 1.99 1.39
C LEU A 145 -22.68 2.34 0.40
N VAL A 146 -22.64 3.53 -0.21
CA VAL A 146 -23.62 3.94 -1.22
C VAL A 146 -23.52 3.06 -2.46
N ILE A 147 -22.30 2.78 -2.94
CA ILE A 147 -22.05 1.90 -4.09
C ILE A 147 -22.59 0.50 -3.81
N ALA A 148 -22.26 -0.08 -2.65
CA ALA A 148 -22.71 -1.42 -2.29
C ALA A 148 -24.24 -1.49 -2.15
N LYS A 149 -24.89 -0.47 -1.60
CA LYS A 149 -26.37 -0.39 -1.57
C LYS A 149 -27.02 -0.32 -2.94
N TYR A 150 -26.36 0.28 -3.92
CA TYR A 150 -26.89 0.42 -5.27
C TYR A 150 -26.67 -0.85 -6.11
N LEU A 151 -25.53 -1.52 -5.94
CA LEU A 151 -25.18 -2.73 -6.68
C LEU A 151 -25.84 -4.00 -6.13
N GLU A 152 -25.99 -4.10 -4.81
CA GLU A 152 -26.51 -5.30 -4.14
C GLU A 152 -27.69 -4.93 -3.21
N PRO A 153 -28.88 -4.60 -3.76
CA PRO A 153 -30.03 -4.16 -2.98
C PRO A 153 -30.52 -5.20 -1.95
N ASN A 154 -30.16 -6.47 -2.13
CA ASN A 154 -30.54 -7.60 -1.28
C ASN A 154 -29.47 -8.01 -0.23
N ALA A 155 -28.28 -7.40 -0.23
CA ALA A 155 -27.18 -7.74 0.70
C ALA A 155 -27.33 -7.08 2.09
N GLN A 156 -28.56 -6.81 2.52
CA GLN A 156 -28.83 -5.99 3.71
C GLN A 156 -28.43 -6.66 5.04
N GLU A 157 -28.18 -7.97 5.05
CA GLU A 157 -27.93 -8.72 6.29
C GLU A 157 -26.49 -8.64 6.84
N GLY A 158 -25.58 -7.89 6.20
CA GLY A 158 -24.21 -7.71 6.71
C GLY A 158 -23.55 -6.36 6.44
N LEU A 159 -24.18 -5.52 5.61
CA LEU A 159 -23.59 -4.28 5.11
C LEU A 159 -23.78 -3.11 6.10
N THR A 160 -22.99 -3.08 7.16
CA THR A 160 -22.96 -1.98 8.13
C THR A 160 -21.91 -0.93 7.77
N PHE A 161 -22.14 0.34 8.15
CA PHE A 161 -21.14 1.40 8.01
C PHE A 161 -19.80 1.05 8.65
N GLN A 162 -19.85 0.35 9.79
CA GLN A 162 -18.66 -0.06 10.50
C GLN A 162 -17.82 -1.08 9.71
N ALA A 163 -18.46 -2.04 9.03
CA ALA A 163 -17.76 -2.98 8.16
C ALA A 163 -17.10 -2.26 6.97
N SER A 164 -17.84 -1.35 6.30
CA SER A 164 -17.29 -0.55 5.21
C SER A 164 -16.09 0.29 5.65
N TRP A 165 -16.17 0.91 6.83
CA TRP A 165 -15.08 1.74 7.36
C TRP A 165 -13.84 0.91 7.75
N ALA A 166 -14.05 -0.27 8.34
CA ALA A 166 -12.97 -1.21 8.62
C ALA A 166 -12.28 -1.69 7.33
N THR A 167 -13.04 -2.02 6.29
CA THR A 167 -12.49 -2.44 4.98
C THR A 167 -11.66 -1.34 4.34
N VAL A 168 -12.11 -0.08 4.38
CA VAL A 168 -11.32 1.07 3.89
C VAL A 168 -10.00 1.18 4.63
N LEU A 169 -10.00 1.06 5.96
CA LEU A 169 -8.77 1.18 6.74
C LEU A 169 -7.81 0.00 6.56
N VAL A 170 -8.32 -1.22 6.46
CA VAL A 170 -7.47 -2.38 6.10
C VAL A 170 -6.84 -2.18 4.73
N SER A 171 -7.59 -1.64 3.77
CA SER A 171 -7.05 -1.29 2.45
C SER A 171 -5.93 -0.24 2.54
N VAL A 172 -6.12 0.81 3.34
CA VAL A 172 -5.09 1.84 3.56
C VAL A 172 -3.87 1.27 4.29
N MET A 173 -4.04 0.31 5.21
CA MET A 173 -2.91 -0.37 5.84
C MET A 173 -2.04 -1.14 4.83
N ILE A 174 -2.65 -1.77 3.83
CA ILE A 174 -1.92 -2.41 2.75
C ILE A 174 -1.13 -1.36 1.94
N LEU A 175 -1.75 -0.21 1.63
CA LEU A 175 -1.08 0.89 0.94
C LEU A 175 0.08 1.50 1.76
N ASN A 176 -0.03 1.52 3.08
CA ASN A 176 1.03 2.00 3.96
C ASN A 176 2.34 1.20 3.81
N ILE A 177 2.28 -0.09 3.45
CA ILE A 177 3.48 -0.89 3.15
C ILE A 177 4.24 -0.27 1.97
N GLY A 178 3.52 0.11 0.91
CA GLY A 178 4.09 0.81 -0.24
C GLY A 178 4.70 2.15 0.15
N THR A 179 4.02 2.90 1.02
CA THR A 179 4.54 4.17 1.56
C THR A 179 5.84 3.97 2.36
N ILE A 180 5.94 2.92 3.19
CA ILE A 180 7.15 2.61 3.96
C ILE A 180 8.31 2.28 3.00
N ILE A 181 8.07 1.43 2.00
CA ILE A 181 9.07 1.12 0.96
C ILE A 181 9.50 2.39 0.24
N GLY A 182 8.54 3.26 -0.11
CA GLY A 182 8.80 4.56 -0.73
C GLY A 182 9.69 5.46 0.11
N ILE A 183 9.47 5.52 1.42
CA ILE A 183 10.33 6.28 2.35
C ILE A 183 11.74 5.69 2.36
N VAL A 184 11.88 4.36 2.43
CA VAL A 184 13.19 3.70 2.42
C VAL A 184 13.93 4.02 1.11
N VAL A 185 13.25 3.92 -0.03
CA VAL A 185 13.86 4.22 -1.34
C VAL A 185 14.21 5.69 -1.49
N LEU A 186 13.37 6.59 -0.95
CA LEU A 186 13.71 8.02 -0.85
C LEU A 186 15.03 8.21 -0.08
N GLN A 187 15.30 7.41 0.96
CA GLN A 187 16.56 7.54 1.71
C GLN A 187 17.79 7.29 0.83
N PHE A 188 17.72 6.34 -0.09
CA PHE A 188 18.83 5.93 -0.94
C PHE A 188 18.92 6.69 -2.26
N THR A 189 17.79 7.05 -2.85
CA THR A 189 17.71 7.63 -4.22
C THR A 189 17.52 9.14 -4.22
N GLY A 190 17.13 9.73 -3.08
CA GLY A 190 16.78 11.16 -3.00
C GLY A 190 15.54 11.55 -3.81
N THR A 191 14.85 10.58 -4.41
CA THR A 191 13.71 10.82 -5.29
C THR A 191 12.42 10.30 -4.66
N LEU A 192 11.37 11.12 -4.69
CA LEU A 192 10.03 10.70 -4.28
C LEU A 192 9.42 9.81 -5.37
N GLN A 193 9.43 8.51 -5.12
CA GLN A 193 8.75 7.53 -5.96
C GLN A 193 7.51 7.04 -5.23
N THR A 194 6.35 7.22 -5.86
CA THR A 194 5.12 6.57 -5.42
C THR A 194 5.21 5.11 -5.83
N PHE A 195 5.22 4.19 -4.86
CA PHE A 195 5.17 2.77 -5.14
C PHE A 195 3.72 2.35 -5.36
N SER A 196 3.28 2.30 -6.62
CA SER A 196 2.09 1.54 -7.01
C SER A 196 2.50 0.15 -7.51
N LEU A 197 1.67 -0.87 -7.27
CA LEU A 197 1.87 -2.20 -7.89
C LEU A 197 1.88 -2.12 -9.42
N ALA A 198 1.24 -1.09 -10.00
CA ALA A 198 1.28 -0.80 -11.42
C ALA A 198 2.66 -0.32 -11.91
N GLU A 199 3.46 0.34 -11.05
CA GLU A 199 4.84 0.69 -11.40
C GLU A 199 5.67 -0.57 -11.57
N LEU A 200 5.58 -1.57 -10.68
CA LEU A 200 6.37 -2.82 -10.72
C LEU A 200 6.24 -3.63 -12.02
N ILE A 201 5.14 -3.45 -12.77
CA ILE A 201 4.87 -4.15 -14.04
C ILE A 201 5.51 -3.43 -15.25
N LYS A 202 5.94 -2.17 -15.13
CA LYS A 202 6.63 -1.47 -16.22
C LYS A 202 8.06 -2.01 -16.42
N PRO A 203 8.45 -2.38 -17.66
CA PRO A 203 9.74 -3.01 -17.94
C PRO A 203 10.94 -2.05 -17.80
N SER A 204 10.74 -0.73 -17.90
CA SER A 204 11.78 0.29 -17.73
C SER A 204 11.70 0.92 -16.34
N ASN A 205 12.10 0.17 -15.31
CA ASN A 205 12.02 0.65 -13.93
C ASN A 205 13.39 1.04 -13.35
N PRO A 206 13.58 2.32 -12.94
CA PRO A 206 14.78 2.72 -12.20
C PRO A 206 14.92 1.98 -10.86
N ILE A 207 13.80 1.52 -10.29
CA ILE A 207 13.71 0.78 -9.02
C ILE A 207 14.34 -0.62 -9.10
N LEU A 208 14.09 -1.37 -10.18
CA LEU A 208 14.74 -2.68 -10.39
C LEU A 208 16.25 -2.52 -10.46
N ASN A 209 16.73 -1.46 -11.11
CA ASN A 209 18.15 -1.14 -11.16
C ASN A 209 18.69 -0.73 -9.78
N SER A 210 17.95 0.05 -8.99
CA SER A 210 18.35 0.41 -7.62
C SER A 210 18.38 -0.80 -6.67
N VAL A 211 17.41 -1.71 -6.74
CA VAL A 211 17.39 -2.95 -5.94
C VAL A 211 18.48 -3.90 -6.40
N LEU A 212 18.68 -4.08 -7.71
CA LEU A 212 19.76 -4.89 -8.26
C LEU A 212 21.14 -4.32 -7.92
N THR A 213 21.30 -3.00 -7.89
CA THR A 213 22.58 -2.37 -7.47
C THR A 213 22.84 -2.49 -5.97
N VAL A 214 21.79 -2.51 -5.13
CA VAL A 214 21.94 -2.81 -3.69
C VAL A 214 22.27 -4.28 -3.47
N ILE A 215 21.59 -5.19 -4.17
CA ILE A 215 21.90 -6.63 -4.14
C ILE A 215 23.33 -6.87 -4.65
N SER A 216 23.73 -6.24 -5.76
CA SER A 216 25.08 -6.39 -6.29
C SER A 216 26.13 -5.79 -5.36
N ARG A 217 25.85 -4.65 -4.72
CA ARG A 217 26.76 -4.06 -3.72
C ARG A 217 26.90 -4.93 -2.47
N SER A 218 25.81 -5.53 -2.00
CA SER A 218 25.83 -6.47 -0.88
C SER A 218 26.56 -7.77 -1.22
N ILE A 219 26.50 -8.22 -2.47
CA ILE A 219 27.27 -9.37 -2.97
C ILE A 219 28.76 -9.02 -3.13
N SER A 220 29.10 -7.80 -3.58
CA SER A 220 30.48 -7.36 -3.72
C SER A 220 31.16 -6.90 -2.42
N GLY A 221 30.37 -6.56 -1.39
CA GLY A 221 30.86 -6.22 -0.04
C GLY A 221 30.98 -7.44 0.88
N GLY A 222 30.42 -8.59 0.48
CA GLY A 222 30.68 -9.88 1.10
C GLY A 222 32.02 -10.41 0.64
N CYS A 223 32.92 -10.63 1.60
CA CYS A 223 34.24 -11.22 1.45
C CYS A 223 34.21 -12.61 0.77
N TRP A 224 34.06 -12.66 -0.55
CA TRP A 224 34.41 -13.81 -1.37
C TRP A 224 35.19 -13.29 -2.58
N SER A 225 36.51 -13.31 -2.43
CA SER A 225 37.46 -13.24 -3.53
C SER A 225 37.05 -14.23 -4.63
N PRO A 226 37.08 -13.84 -5.92
CA PRO A 226 36.92 -14.79 -6.99
C PRO A 226 38.17 -15.66 -7.00
N LEU A 227 38.06 -16.88 -6.47
CA LEU A 227 39.05 -17.92 -6.72
C LEU A 227 39.05 -18.20 -8.23
N SER A 228 40.03 -17.61 -8.91
CA SER A 228 40.51 -18.02 -10.21
C SER A 228 40.88 -19.51 -10.15
N VAL A 229 40.02 -20.38 -10.69
CA VAL A 229 40.39 -21.76 -11.05
C VAL A 229 39.83 -22.09 -12.43
N SER A 230 40.05 -21.21 -13.40
CA SER A 230 40.32 -21.65 -14.77
C SER A 230 41.80 -22.06 -14.79
N ASP A 231 42.07 -23.37 -14.95
CA ASP A 231 43.36 -23.97 -15.41
C ASP A 231 43.67 -25.38 -14.80
N ARG A 232 42.65 -26.16 -14.39
CA ARG A 232 42.87 -27.54 -13.88
C ARG A 232 42.34 -28.67 -14.76
N TRP A 233 42.16 -28.45 -16.07
CA TRP A 233 41.61 -29.50 -16.96
C TRP A 233 42.37 -29.75 -18.27
N LEU A 234 43.62 -29.28 -18.41
CA LEU A 234 44.41 -29.57 -19.62
C LEU A 234 45.88 -29.95 -19.32
N ARG A 235 46.10 -31.12 -18.71
CA ARG A 235 47.33 -31.88 -18.97
C ARG A 235 47.02 -33.38 -19.12
N PRO A 236 47.43 -34.01 -20.23
CA PRO A 236 47.28 -35.44 -20.43
C PRO A 236 48.26 -36.20 -19.50
N ARG A 237 47.81 -37.34 -18.98
CA ARG A 237 48.66 -38.27 -18.24
C ARG A 237 49.68 -38.87 -19.21
N GLY A 238 50.96 -38.65 -18.93
CA GLY A 238 52.10 -39.40 -19.45
C GLY A 238 52.85 -40.00 -18.28
#